data_AF-A0A2W6PEN7-F1
#
_entry.id   AF-A0A2W6PEN7-F1
#
_cell.length_a   1.000
_cell.length_b   1.000
_cell.length_c   1.000
_cell.angle_alpha   90.00
_cell.angle_beta   90.00
_cell.angle_gamma   90.00
#
_symmetry.space_group_name_H-M   'P 1'
#
loop_
_entity.id
_entity.type
_entity.pdbx_description
1 polymer ?
#
loop_
_entity_poly.entity_id
_entity_poly.type
_entity_poly.pdbx_seq_one_letter_code
_entity_poly.pdbx_strand_id
1 'polypeptide(L)'
;MMSNVKKKDVPLISISLVAILFIAAALSLFPQQSADAANAIYTFVTRTLGSAVQVLVLLAMGLVIYLATSKYGNIRLGEGKPEYSTLSWLFMFICAGLGSSTLYWGVAEWAYYYQTPGLNIAPRSQQALEFSVPYSFFHWGISAWATYTLASLIMAYHFHVRKNKGLSLSGIIAAITGVRPQGPWGKLVDLMFLIATVGALTISLVLSPQQPLLVDFPH
;
A
#
# COMPACT_ATOMS: atom_id res chain seq x y z
N MET A 1 -0.95 5.06 -36.39
CA MET A 1 -2.19 4.28 -36.18
C MET A 1 -2.57 4.34 -34.70
N MET A 2 -3.36 5.35 -34.34
CA MET A 2 -3.92 5.54 -33.00
C MET A 2 -5.31 4.91 -32.93
N SER A 3 -5.68 4.50 -31.71
CA SER A 3 -7.01 4.08 -31.25
C SER A 3 -7.49 2.66 -31.61
N ASN A 4 -6.83 1.66 -31.04
CA ASN A 4 -7.58 0.49 -30.59
C ASN A 4 -8.09 0.82 -29.18
N VAL A 5 -9.26 1.48 -29.11
CA VAL A 5 -9.91 1.80 -27.83
C VAL A 5 -10.12 0.48 -27.11
N LYS A 6 -9.32 0.26 -26.06
CA LYS A 6 -9.48 -0.85 -25.11
C LYS A 6 -10.97 -0.94 -24.78
N LYS A 7 -11.63 -2.05 -25.15
CA LYS A 7 -13.01 -2.30 -24.70
C LYS A 7 -12.99 -2.16 -23.18
N LYS A 8 -13.70 -1.17 -22.66
CA LYS A 8 -13.89 -0.99 -21.21
C LYS A 8 -14.50 -2.30 -20.71
N ASP A 9 -13.93 -2.88 -19.66
CA ASP A 9 -14.56 -4.03 -19.00
C ASP A 9 -15.79 -3.54 -18.21
N VAL A 10 -16.83 -3.17 -18.94
CA VAL A 10 -18.11 -2.66 -18.41
C VAL A 10 -18.65 -3.57 -17.31
N PRO A 11 -18.62 -4.92 -17.43
CA PRO A 11 -19.10 -5.79 -16.37
C PRO A 11 -18.29 -5.65 -15.06
N LEU A 12 -16.96 -5.55 -15.15
CA LEU A 12 -16.12 -5.38 -13.96
C LEU A 12 -16.35 -4.02 -13.31
N ILE A 13 -16.46 -2.97 -14.13
CA ILE A 13 -16.74 -1.60 -13.65
C ILE A 13 -18.09 -1.57 -12.94
N SER A 14 -19.15 -2.13 -13.56
CA SER A 14 -20.49 -2.16 -12.97
C SER A 14 -20.52 -2.96 -11.67
N ILE A 15 -19.92 -4.15 -11.62
CA ILE A 15 -19.86 -4.96 -10.39
C ILE A 15 -19.10 -4.24 -9.28
N SER A 16 -17.96 -3.63 -9.62
CA SER A 16 -17.14 -2.90 -8.65
C SER A 16 -17.88 -1.67 -8.11
N LEU A 17 -18.55 -0.92 -8.99
CA LEU A 17 -19.34 0.25 -8.60
C LEU A 17 -20.51 -0.14 -7.68
N VAL A 18 -21.24 -1.19 -8.03
CA VAL A 18 -22.33 -1.71 -7.19
C VAL A 18 -21.80 -2.19 -5.84
N ALA A 19 -20.67 -2.89 -5.81
CA ALA A 19 -20.04 -3.34 -4.57
C ALA A 19 -19.61 -2.16 -3.68
N ILE A 20 -18.98 -1.13 -4.26
CA ILE A 20 -18.57 0.08 -3.54
C ILE A 20 -19.77 0.83 -2.99
N LEU A 21 -20.82 1.04 -3.80
CA LEU A 21 -22.05 1.72 -3.38
C LEU A 21 -22.78 0.93 -2.29
N PHE A 22 -22.81 -0.39 -2.40
CA PHE A 22 -23.38 -1.25 -1.38
C PHE A 22 -22.62 -1.14 -0.05
N ILE A 23 -21.29 -1.20 -0.09
CA ILE A 23 -20.45 -1.02 1.11
C ILE A 23 -20.71 0.37 1.71
N ALA A 24 -20.69 1.43 0.90
CA ALA A 24 -20.95 2.79 1.37
C ALA A 24 -22.35 2.95 1.99
N ALA A 25 -23.37 2.36 1.38
CA ALA A 25 -24.74 2.38 1.91
C ALA A 25 -24.84 1.60 3.23
N ALA A 26 -24.23 0.42 3.33
CA ALA A 26 -24.22 -0.36 4.56
C ALA A 26 -23.54 0.40 5.72
N LEU A 27 -22.38 1.00 5.44
CA LEU A 27 -21.63 1.82 6.41
C LEU A 27 -22.45 3.05 6.86
N SER A 28 -23.21 3.67 5.94
CA SER A 28 -24.01 4.87 6.24
C SER A 28 -25.32 4.57 6.95
N LEU A 29 -25.99 3.46 6.64
CA LEU A 29 -27.29 3.11 7.19
C LEU A 29 -27.19 2.39 8.55
N PHE A 30 -26.10 1.66 8.77
CA PHE A 30 -25.87 0.87 9.99
C PHE A 30 -24.47 1.14 10.56
N PRO A 31 -24.17 2.37 11.01
CA PRO A 31 -22.81 2.77 11.38
C PRO A 31 -22.26 1.96 12.56
N GLN A 32 -23.06 1.69 13.58
CA GLN A 32 -22.59 0.96 14.76
C GLN A 32 -22.32 -0.51 14.44
N GLN A 33 -23.26 -1.19 13.80
CA GLN A 33 -23.10 -2.61 13.42
C GLN A 33 -21.93 -2.79 12.44
N SER A 34 -21.75 -1.83 11.53
CA SER A 34 -20.63 -1.82 10.60
C SER A 34 -19.29 -1.64 11.29
N ALA A 35 -19.21 -0.74 12.29
CA ALA A 35 -18.00 -0.54 13.09
C ALA A 35 -17.66 -1.80 13.91
N ASP A 36 -18.65 -2.43 14.52
CA ASP A 36 -18.45 -3.67 15.30
C ASP A 36 -17.98 -4.82 14.39
N ALA A 37 -18.57 -4.97 13.21
CA ALA A 37 -18.15 -5.96 12.22
C ALA A 37 -16.72 -5.68 11.70
N ALA A 38 -16.41 -4.42 11.39
CA ALA A 38 -15.07 -4.02 10.95
C ALA A 38 -14.02 -4.28 12.03
N ASN A 39 -14.32 -3.99 13.30
CA ASN A 39 -13.45 -4.29 14.42
C ASN A 39 -13.25 -5.79 14.62
N ALA A 40 -14.32 -6.59 14.52
CA ALA A 40 -14.21 -8.05 14.61
C ALA A 40 -13.31 -8.63 13.51
N ILE A 41 -13.47 -8.16 12.27
CA ILE A 41 -12.61 -8.53 11.13
C ILE A 41 -11.17 -8.08 11.38
N TYR A 42 -10.97 -6.83 11.79
CA TYR A 42 -9.65 -6.28 12.10
C TYR A 42 -8.93 -7.10 13.16
N THR A 43 -9.59 -7.40 14.28
CA THR A 43 -9.00 -8.21 15.37
C THR A 43 -8.70 -9.63 14.91
N PHE A 44 -9.60 -10.26 14.14
CA PHE A 44 -9.36 -11.60 13.59
C PHE A 44 -8.14 -11.62 12.67
N VAL A 45 -8.09 -10.71 11.69
CA VAL A 45 -7.00 -10.63 10.71
C VAL A 45 -5.66 -10.31 11.39
N THR A 46 -5.63 -9.33 12.31
CA THR A 46 -4.39 -8.95 13.01
C THR A 46 -3.88 -10.07 13.91
N ARG A 47 -4.77 -10.78 14.62
CA ARG A 47 -4.38 -11.89 15.50
C ARG A 47 -3.90 -13.11 14.72
N THR A 48 -4.51 -13.41 13.57
CA THR A 48 -4.18 -14.61 12.78
C THR A 48 -3.03 -14.37 11.80
N LEU A 49 -2.98 -13.21 11.16
CA LEU A 49 -2.02 -12.91 10.09
C LEU A 49 -0.92 -11.92 10.49
N GLY A 50 -0.97 -11.30 11.68
CA GLY A 50 -0.01 -10.27 12.08
C GLY A 50 1.45 -10.73 11.99
N SER A 51 1.77 -11.89 12.55
CA SER A 51 3.12 -12.47 12.48
C SER A 51 3.51 -12.86 11.05
N ALA A 52 2.58 -13.42 10.27
CA ALA A 52 2.82 -13.78 8.87
C ALA A 52 3.15 -12.54 8.03
N VAL A 53 2.43 -11.44 8.23
CA VAL A 53 2.70 -10.15 7.56
C VAL A 53 4.09 -9.63 7.92
N GLN A 54 4.48 -9.67 9.20
CA GLN A 54 5.81 -9.23 9.63
C GLN A 54 6.94 -10.06 8.97
N VAL A 55 6.77 -11.38 8.91
CA VAL A 55 7.73 -12.27 8.22
C VAL A 55 7.78 -11.97 6.72
N LEU A 56 6.63 -11.74 6.07
CA LEU A 56 6.59 -11.39 4.65
C LEU A 56 7.30 -10.07 4.36
N VAL A 57 7.14 -9.06 5.21
CA VAL A 57 7.87 -7.78 5.09
C VAL A 57 9.38 -7.99 5.26
N LEU A 58 9.80 -8.80 6.23
CA LEU A 58 11.21 -9.15 6.43
C LEU A 58 11.80 -9.89 5.20
N LEU A 59 11.06 -10.85 4.64
CA LEU A 59 11.46 -11.56 3.43
C LEU A 59 11.51 -10.63 2.21
N ALA A 60 10.55 -9.71 2.06
CA ALA A 60 10.55 -8.72 1.00
C ALA A 60 11.78 -7.81 1.09
N MET A 61 12.14 -7.36 2.30
CA MET A 61 13.35 -6.59 2.55
C MET A 61 14.61 -7.37 2.16
N GLY A 62 14.74 -8.61 2.63
CA GLY A 62 15.86 -9.48 2.25
C GLY A 62 15.96 -9.71 0.73
N LEU A 63 14.81 -9.92 0.07
CA LEU A 63 14.74 -10.11 -1.38
C LEU A 63 15.17 -8.86 -2.14
N VAL A 64 14.73 -7.67 -1.73
CA VAL A 64 15.12 -6.41 -2.38
C VAL A 64 16.63 -6.16 -2.22
N ILE A 65 17.20 -6.40 -1.04
CA ILE A 65 18.64 -6.29 -0.81
C ILE A 65 19.40 -7.29 -1.68
N TYR A 66 18.93 -8.53 -1.74
CA TYR A 66 19.50 -9.56 -2.62
C TYR A 66 19.44 -9.14 -4.10
N LEU A 67 18.30 -8.66 -4.58
CA LEU A 67 18.16 -8.19 -5.96
C LEU A 67 19.12 -7.02 -6.25
N ALA A 68 19.25 -6.07 -5.33
CA ALA A 68 20.13 -4.91 -5.49
C ALA A 68 21.62 -5.28 -5.54
N THR A 69 22.04 -6.28 -4.77
CA THR A 69 23.45 -6.71 -4.64
C THR A 69 23.86 -7.85 -5.58
N SER A 70 22.88 -8.55 -6.16
CA SER A 70 23.12 -9.66 -7.07
C SER A 70 23.22 -9.21 -8.54
N LYS A 71 23.51 -10.16 -9.42
CA LYS A 71 23.49 -9.97 -10.89
C LYS A 71 22.18 -9.40 -11.43
N TYR A 72 21.07 -9.58 -10.70
CA TYR A 72 19.75 -9.11 -11.11
C TYR A 72 19.61 -7.58 -10.99
N GLY A 73 20.39 -6.93 -10.10
CA GLY A 73 20.41 -5.47 -9.96
C GLY A 73 20.97 -4.75 -11.19
N ASN A 74 21.74 -5.46 -12.03
CA ASN A 74 22.26 -4.94 -13.29
C ASN A 74 21.25 -5.02 -14.45
N ILE A 75 20.07 -5.62 -14.23
CA ILE A 75 19.03 -5.68 -15.27
C ILE A 75 18.42 -4.30 -15.46
N ARG A 76 18.57 -3.74 -16.65
CA ARG A 76 17.97 -2.47 -17.03
C ARG A 76 16.48 -2.64 -17.28
N LEU A 77 15.67 -1.85 -16.57
CA LEU A 77 14.22 -1.82 -16.72
C LEU A 77 13.83 -0.86 -17.85
N GLY A 78 13.89 -1.34 -19.08
CA GLY A 78 13.56 -0.56 -20.29
C GLY A 78 14.73 -0.37 -21.24
N GLU A 79 14.46 0.37 -22.31
CA GLU A 79 15.40 0.60 -23.41
C GLU A 79 15.79 2.08 -23.47
N GLY A 80 17.02 2.36 -23.90
CA GLY A 80 17.49 3.74 -24.07
C GLY A 80 17.87 4.44 -22.77
N LYS A 81 18.18 5.74 -22.87
CA LYS A 81 18.61 6.59 -21.75
C LYS A 81 17.44 6.83 -20.77
N PRO A 82 17.71 7.03 -19.46
CA PRO A 82 16.66 7.42 -18.52
C PRO A 82 15.91 8.66 -19.01
N GLU A 83 14.58 8.64 -18.91
CA GLU A 83 13.73 9.75 -19.34
C GLU A 83 13.88 10.98 -18.44
N TYR A 84 14.16 10.76 -17.16
CA TYR A 84 14.36 11.80 -16.16
C TYR A 84 15.80 11.80 -15.65
N SER A 85 16.31 13.00 -15.34
CA SER A 85 17.58 13.14 -14.63
C SER A 85 17.48 12.52 -13.23
N THR A 86 18.59 12.05 -12.66
CA THR A 86 18.62 11.48 -11.31
C THR A 86 18.05 12.45 -10.27
N LEU A 87 18.31 13.75 -10.41
CA LEU A 87 17.81 14.76 -9.48
C LEU A 87 16.29 14.91 -9.58
N SER A 88 15.75 15.02 -10.80
CA SER A 88 14.30 15.08 -11.03
C SER A 88 13.60 13.82 -10.52
N TRP A 89 14.20 12.66 -10.75
CA TRP A 89 13.72 11.37 -10.26
C TRP A 89 13.64 11.35 -8.73
N LEU A 90 14.69 11.80 -8.02
CA LEU A 90 14.67 11.90 -6.56
C LEU A 90 13.54 12.82 -6.05
N PHE A 91 13.33 13.98 -6.69
CA PHE A 91 12.22 14.88 -6.32
C PHE A 91 10.85 14.24 -6.57
N MET A 92 10.69 13.44 -7.64
CA MET A 92 9.46 12.69 -7.86
C MET A 92 9.17 11.69 -6.72
N PHE A 93 10.20 11.03 -6.17
CA PHE A 93 10.03 10.16 -5.00
C PHE A 93 9.60 10.92 -3.75
N ILE A 94 10.20 12.09 -3.49
CA ILE A 94 9.83 12.95 -2.35
C ILE A 94 8.37 13.39 -2.50
N CYS A 95 7.99 13.91 -3.66
CA CYS A 95 6.62 14.33 -3.93
C CYS A 95 5.60 13.19 -3.84
N ALA A 96 5.98 11.97 -4.27
CA ALA A 96 5.11 10.80 -4.18
C ALA A 96 4.95 10.27 -2.74
N GLY A 97 5.97 10.45 -1.88
CA GLY A 97 5.94 9.98 -0.49
C GLY A 97 5.25 10.93 0.49
N LEU A 98 5.16 12.22 0.16
CA LEU A 98 4.52 13.24 1.00
C LEU A 98 3.00 13.24 0.80
N GLY A 99 2.29 12.42 1.57
CA GLY A 99 0.82 12.40 1.65
C GLY A 99 0.30 12.97 2.97
N SER A 100 -0.99 13.33 3.02
CA SER A 100 -1.66 13.82 4.23
C SER A 100 -1.58 12.83 5.40
N SER A 101 -1.70 11.52 5.12
CA SER A 101 -1.53 10.46 6.11
C SER A 101 -0.11 10.43 6.70
N THR A 102 0.93 10.64 5.87
CA THR A 102 2.32 10.65 6.30
C THR A 102 2.59 11.83 7.24
N LEU A 103 1.97 12.98 6.99
CA LEU A 103 2.10 14.16 7.85
C LEU A 103 1.40 13.96 9.20
N TYR A 104 0.18 13.41 9.20
CA TYR A 104 -0.55 13.11 10.43
C TYR A 104 0.23 12.14 11.33
N TRP A 105 0.64 10.99 10.77
CA TRP A 105 1.37 9.98 11.54
C TRP A 105 2.79 10.42 11.87
N GLY A 106 3.45 11.22 11.03
CA GLY A 106 4.79 11.76 11.31
C GLY A 106 4.86 12.56 12.61
N VAL A 107 3.77 13.22 13.01
CA VAL A 107 3.70 13.98 14.27
C VAL A 107 3.08 13.16 15.41
N ALA A 108 2.09 12.30 15.14
CA ALA A 108 1.35 11.60 16.18
C ALA A 108 2.00 10.28 16.64
N GLU A 109 2.76 9.61 15.77
CA GLU A 109 3.12 8.21 15.96
C GLU A 109 4.09 7.99 17.13
N TRP A 110 5.08 8.86 17.33
CA TRP A 110 6.00 8.74 18.47
C TRP A 110 5.25 8.84 19.81
N ALA A 111 4.24 9.72 19.89
CA ALA A 111 3.43 9.90 21.08
C ALA A 111 2.53 8.68 21.32
N TYR A 112 2.07 8.04 20.24
CA TYR A 112 1.35 6.77 20.30
C TYR A 112 2.26 5.66 20.87
N TYR A 113 3.48 5.50 20.38
CA TYR A 113 4.42 4.48 20.91
C TYR A 113 4.92 4.80 22.31
N TYR A 114 5.00 6.07 22.72
CA TYR A 114 5.29 6.42 24.10
C TYR A 114 4.20 5.95 25.08
N GLN A 115 2.94 6.01 24.66
CA GLN A 115 1.79 5.56 25.46
C GLN A 115 1.52 4.05 25.34
N THR A 116 1.83 3.47 24.18
CA THR A 116 1.57 2.07 23.85
C THR A 116 2.80 1.42 23.20
N PRO A 117 3.93 1.32 23.92
CA PRO A 117 5.21 0.87 23.34
C PRO A 117 5.20 -0.59 22.90
N GLY A 118 4.25 -1.39 23.40
CA GLY A 118 4.23 -2.83 23.18
C GLY A 118 5.44 -3.53 23.82
N LEU A 119 5.76 -4.75 23.35
CA LEU A 119 6.98 -5.49 23.70
C LEU A 119 7.25 -5.64 25.21
N ASN A 120 6.20 -5.65 26.04
CA ASN A 120 6.27 -5.65 27.51
C ASN A 120 7.02 -4.44 28.12
N ILE A 121 7.11 -3.31 27.40
CA ILE A 121 7.67 -2.06 27.91
C ILE A 121 6.58 -1.29 28.65
N ALA A 122 6.93 -0.68 29.79
CA ALA A 122 5.99 0.13 30.57
C ALA A 122 5.63 1.43 29.82
N PRO A 123 4.32 1.74 29.65
CA PRO A 123 3.88 3.02 29.11
C PRO A 123 4.48 4.23 29.82
N ARG A 124 4.76 5.30 29.07
CA ARG A 124 5.27 6.58 29.60
C ARG A 124 6.57 6.47 30.41
N SER A 125 7.35 5.43 30.17
CA SER A 125 8.67 5.25 30.79
C SER A 125 9.77 5.87 29.93
N GLN A 126 10.95 6.07 30.50
CA GLN A 126 12.13 6.48 29.74
C GLN A 126 12.42 5.48 28.60
N GLN A 127 12.29 4.18 28.86
CA GLN A 127 12.45 3.15 27.84
C GLN A 127 11.42 3.28 26.71
N ALA A 128 10.15 3.59 27.02
CA ALA A 128 9.13 3.81 25.98
C ALA A 128 9.48 5.00 25.07
N LEU A 129 10.08 6.05 25.63
CA LEU A 129 10.53 7.21 24.86
C LEU A 129 11.75 6.88 23.98
N GLU A 130 12.70 6.11 24.51
CA GLU A 130 13.88 5.66 23.77
C GLU A 130 13.51 4.77 22.58
N PHE A 131 12.46 3.94 22.71
CA PHE A 131 11.99 3.06 21.66
C PHE A 131 10.96 3.70 20.71
N SER A 132 10.27 4.78 21.09
CA SER A 132 9.20 5.36 20.27
C SER A 132 9.72 5.88 18.91
N VAL A 133 10.89 6.53 18.90
CA VAL A 133 11.49 7.07 17.67
C VAL A 133 12.02 5.95 16.75
N PRO A 134 12.83 4.98 17.21
CA PRO A 134 13.23 3.83 16.40
C PRO A 134 12.06 3.05 15.81
N TYR A 135 10.96 2.91 16.56
CA TYR A 135 9.76 2.19 16.09
C TYR A 135 9.06 2.94 14.94
N SER A 136 9.01 4.27 15.00
CA SER A 136 8.59 5.10 13.85
C SER A 136 9.51 4.91 12.63
N PHE A 137 10.83 4.93 12.82
CA PHE A 137 11.77 4.66 11.73
C PHE A 137 11.65 3.25 11.16
N PHE A 138 11.29 2.26 11.98
CA PHE A 138 11.04 0.91 11.50
C PHE A 138 9.85 0.88 10.54
N HIS A 139 8.74 1.56 10.85
CA HIS A 139 7.54 1.57 10.00
C HIS A 139 7.66 2.45 8.76
N TRP A 140 8.36 3.58 8.82
CA TRP A 140 8.50 4.52 7.69
C TRP A 140 9.84 4.41 6.95
N GLY A 141 10.73 3.54 7.44
CA GLY A 141 12.04 3.30 6.86
C GLY A 141 12.06 2.11 5.91
N ILE A 142 13.18 1.38 5.92
CA ILE A 142 13.51 0.37 4.90
C ILE A 142 12.42 -0.70 4.74
N SER A 143 11.71 -1.06 5.82
CA SER A 143 10.68 -2.10 5.78
C SER A 143 9.51 -1.74 4.83
N ALA A 144 8.95 -0.53 4.94
CA ALA A 144 7.88 -0.05 4.07
C ALA A 144 8.39 0.13 2.64
N TRP A 145 9.53 0.80 2.46
CA TRP A 145 10.10 1.06 1.14
C TRP A 145 10.49 -0.22 0.39
N ALA A 146 10.89 -1.28 1.10
CA ALA A 146 11.15 -2.58 0.49
C ALA A 146 9.91 -3.17 -0.17
N THR A 147 8.75 -3.09 0.48
CA THR A 147 7.48 -3.60 -0.09
C THR A 147 7.06 -2.81 -1.34
N TYR A 148 7.21 -1.48 -1.32
CA TYR A 148 6.95 -0.63 -2.48
C TYR A 148 7.92 -0.89 -3.62
N THR A 149 9.19 -1.09 -3.30
CA THR A 149 10.23 -1.44 -4.28
C THR A 149 9.90 -2.77 -4.95
N LEU A 150 9.53 -3.78 -4.17
CA LEU A 150 9.17 -5.11 -4.70
C LEU A 150 7.97 -5.03 -5.66
N ALA A 151 6.89 -4.35 -5.26
CA ALA A 151 5.73 -4.14 -6.13
C ALA A 151 6.10 -3.37 -7.41
N SER A 152 6.89 -2.30 -7.28
CA SER A 152 7.34 -1.49 -8.41
C SER A 152 8.25 -2.26 -9.36
N LEU A 153 9.14 -3.11 -8.86
CA LEU A 153 10.00 -3.97 -9.67
C LEU A 153 9.19 -4.99 -10.48
N ILE A 154 8.17 -5.60 -9.88
CA ILE A 154 7.27 -6.53 -10.59
C ILE A 154 6.58 -5.81 -11.74
N MET A 155 6.02 -4.62 -11.49
CA MET A 155 5.37 -3.79 -12.50
C MET A 155 6.35 -3.38 -13.62
N ALA A 156 7.50 -2.84 -13.24
CA ALA A 156 8.50 -2.35 -14.17
C ALA A 156 9.05 -3.47 -15.05
N TYR A 157 9.34 -4.64 -14.48
CA TYR A 157 9.79 -5.82 -15.21
C TYR A 157 8.70 -6.33 -16.17
N HIS A 158 7.45 -6.43 -15.71
CA HIS A 158 6.33 -6.86 -16.53
C HIS A 158 6.12 -5.98 -17.77
N PHE A 159 6.20 -4.66 -17.60
CA PHE A 159 5.95 -3.71 -18.69
C PHE A 159 7.18 -3.47 -19.57
N HIS A 160 8.33 -3.19 -18.97
CA HIS A 160 9.50 -2.72 -19.71
C HIS A 160 10.40 -3.84 -20.22
N VAL A 161 10.47 -4.97 -19.50
CA VAL A 161 11.31 -6.12 -19.88
C VAL A 161 10.49 -7.18 -20.61
N ARG A 162 9.32 -7.56 -20.09
CA ARG A 162 8.46 -8.57 -20.73
C ARG A 162 7.56 -8.00 -21.83
N LYS A 163 7.48 -6.66 -21.97
CA LYS A 163 6.66 -5.95 -22.97
C LYS A 163 5.18 -6.38 -22.98
N ASN A 164 4.69 -6.84 -21.84
CA ASN A 164 3.31 -7.29 -21.70
C ASN A 164 2.36 -6.09 -21.77
N LYS A 165 1.19 -6.31 -22.38
CA LYS A 165 0.15 -5.28 -22.55
C LYS A 165 -0.94 -5.49 -21.51
N GLY A 166 -0.97 -4.66 -20.47
CA GLY A 166 -1.97 -4.75 -19.41
C GLY A 166 -1.51 -4.03 -18.15
N LEU A 167 -2.39 -3.23 -17.54
CA LEU A 167 -2.15 -2.60 -16.25
C LEU A 167 -3.00 -3.23 -15.14
N SER A 168 -3.75 -4.30 -15.46
CA SER A 168 -4.55 -5.01 -14.46
C SER A 168 -3.68 -5.96 -13.65
N LEU A 169 -3.96 -6.06 -12.35
CA LEU A 169 -3.26 -6.97 -11.46
C LEU A 169 -3.44 -8.41 -11.91
N SER A 170 -4.63 -8.75 -12.40
CA SER A 170 -4.94 -10.03 -13.04
C SER A 170 -4.03 -10.33 -14.23
N GLY A 171 -3.66 -9.33 -15.03
CA GLY A 171 -2.78 -9.48 -16.20
C GLY A 171 -1.35 -9.83 -15.79
N ILE A 172 -0.88 -9.27 -14.68
CA ILE A 172 0.44 -9.56 -14.11
C ILE A 172 0.48 -10.97 -13.55
N ILE A 173 -0.53 -11.34 -12.75
CA ILE A 173 -0.67 -12.69 -12.20
C ILE A 173 -0.80 -13.71 -13.34
N ALA A 174 -1.60 -13.41 -14.37
CA ALA A 174 -1.74 -14.24 -15.55
C ALA A 174 -0.40 -14.47 -16.27
N ALA A 175 0.45 -13.45 -16.36
CA ALA A 175 1.76 -13.58 -17.00
C ALA A 175 2.74 -14.48 -16.22
N ILE A 176 2.50 -14.69 -14.92
CA ILE A 176 3.31 -15.57 -14.06
C ILE A 176 2.70 -16.98 -13.98
N THR A 177 1.39 -17.06 -13.81
CA THR A 177 0.66 -18.31 -13.50
C THR A 177 0.03 -18.98 -14.72
N GLY A 178 -0.05 -18.29 -15.86
CA GLY A 178 -0.74 -18.77 -17.07
C GLY A 178 -2.27 -18.74 -16.98
N VAL A 179 -2.84 -18.28 -15.86
CA VAL A 179 -4.30 -18.18 -15.68
C VAL A 179 -4.88 -17.12 -16.60
N ARG A 180 -6.09 -17.34 -17.14
CA ARG A 180 -6.74 -16.38 -18.04
C ARG A 180 -7.16 -15.11 -17.27
N PRO A 181 -6.67 -13.92 -17.63
CA PRO A 181 -6.98 -12.68 -16.90
C PRO A 181 -8.45 -12.26 -17.03
N GLN A 182 -9.11 -12.62 -18.13
CA GLN A 182 -10.54 -12.34 -18.36
C GLN A 182 -11.46 -13.40 -17.74
N GLY A 183 -10.89 -14.46 -17.15
CA GLY A 183 -11.64 -15.51 -16.46
C GLY A 183 -12.21 -15.05 -15.12
N PRO A 184 -13.05 -15.88 -14.47
CA PRO A 184 -13.68 -15.55 -13.19
C PRO A 184 -12.64 -15.22 -12.10
N TRP A 185 -11.54 -15.97 -12.05
CA TRP A 185 -10.44 -15.73 -11.12
C TRP A 185 -9.72 -14.39 -11.35
N GLY A 186 -9.46 -14.03 -12.61
CA GLY A 186 -8.81 -12.74 -12.91
C GLY A 186 -9.70 -11.55 -12.56
N LYS A 187 -11.01 -11.64 -12.84
CA LYS A 187 -11.98 -10.61 -12.46
C LYS A 187 -12.12 -10.48 -10.94
N LEU A 188 -12.07 -11.59 -10.20
CA LEU A 188 -12.09 -11.56 -8.73
C LEU A 188 -10.88 -10.82 -8.17
N VAL A 189 -9.68 -11.09 -8.71
CA VAL A 189 -8.46 -10.40 -8.28
C VAL A 189 -8.52 -8.91 -8.57
N ASP A 190 -8.96 -8.52 -9.77
CA ASP A 190 -9.09 -7.10 -10.10
C ASP A 190 -10.18 -6.41 -9.27
N LEU A 191 -11.28 -7.10 -8.92
CA LEU A 191 -12.31 -6.58 -8.02
C LEU A 191 -11.76 -6.35 -6.61
N MET A 192 -11.03 -7.32 -6.04
CA MET A 192 -10.40 -7.17 -4.72
C MET A 192 -9.39 -6.00 -4.74
N PHE A 193 -8.60 -5.88 -5.81
CA PHE A 193 -7.66 -4.78 -5.98
C PHE A 193 -8.36 -3.41 -6.04
N LEU A 194 -9.47 -3.31 -6.77
CA LEU A 194 -10.27 -2.07 -6.83
C LEU A 194 -10.86 -1.69 -5.47
N ILE A 195 -11.44 -2.66 -4.74
CA ILE A 195 -11.98 -2.41 -3.40
C ILE A 195 -10.88 -1.96 -2.44
N ALA A 196 -9.72 -2.63 -2.45
CA ALA A 196 -8.57 -2.27 -1.63
C ALA A 196 -8.05 -0.86 -1.96
N THR A 197 -7.96 -0.51 -3.25
CA THR A 197 -7.52 0.83 -3.70
C THR A 197 -8.48 1.91 -3.25
N VAL A 198 -9.80 1.70 -3.41
CA VAL A 198 -10.82 2.66 -2.96
C VAL A 198 -10.77 2.82 -1.45
N GLY A 199 -10.67 1.72 -0.69
CA GLY A 199 -10.52 1.79 0.76
C GLY A 199 -9.30 2.58 1.21
N ALA A 200 -8.14 2.37 0.58
CA ALA A 200 -6.93 3.13 0.85
C ALA A 200 -7.10 4.63 0.55
N LEU A 201 -7.72 4.98 -0.58
CA LEU A 201 -8.02 6.37 -0.93
C LEU A 201 -8.98 7.02 0.08
N THR A 202 -10.00 6.29 0.54
CA THR A 202 -10.95 6.77 1.55
C THR A 202 -10.25 7.07 2.88
N ILE A 203 -9.34 6.22 3.36
CA ILE A 203 -8.59 6.45 4.59
C ILE A 203 -7.77 7.74 4.48
N SER A 204 -7.02 7.92 3.38
CA SER A 204 -6.25 9.14 3.15
C SER A 204 -7.15 10.39 3.10
N LEU A 205 -8.33 10.29 2.48
CA LEU A 205 -9.30 11.38 2.46
C LEU A 205 -9.81 11.76 3.85
N VAL A 206 -10.09 10.76 4.72
CA VAL A 206 -10.61 10.98 6.08
C VAL A 206 -9.56 11.57 7.01
N LEU A 207 -8.28 11.24 6.84
CA LEU A 207 -7.20 11.80 7.67
C LEU A 207 -6.88 13.26 7.32
N SER A 208 -7.14 13.68 6.09
CA SER A 208 -6.74 15.02 5.62
C SER A 208 -7.40 16.18 6.39
N PRO A 209 -8.71 16.14 6.71
CA PRO A 209 -9.36 17.15 7.55
C PRO A 209 -8.96 17.12 9.03
N GLN A 210 -8.38 16.01 9.53
CA GLN A 210 -7.96 15.91 10.94
C GLN A 210 -6.61 16.58 11.20
N GLN A 211 -5.86 16.89 10.14
CA GLN A 211 -4.52 17.45 10.24
C GLN A 211 -4.45 18.85 10.88
N PRO A 212 -5.35 19.82 10.59
CA PRO A 212 -5.35 21.13 11.26
C PRO A 212 -5.58 21.02 12.79
N LEU A 213 -6.36 20.05 13.25
CA LEU A 213 -6.68 19.86 14.68
C LEU A 213 -5.46 19.42 15.52
N LEU A 214 -4.43 18.86 14.89
CA LEU A 214 -3.16 18.54 15.56
C LEU A 214 -2.21 19.74 15.63
N VAL A 215 -2.44 20.79 14.85
CA VAL A 215 -1.60 22.01 14.83
C VAL A 215 -2.14 23.05 15.82
N ASP A 216 -3.45 23.01 16.11
CA ASP A 216 -4.10 23.80 17.16
C ASP A 216 -3.88 23.16 18.55
N PHE A 217 -2.63 23.07 19.01
CA PHE A 217 -2.38 22.91 20.43
C PHE A 217 -2.73 24.24 21.12
N PRO A 218 -3.59 24.26 22.16
CA PRO A 218 -3.87 25.48 22.88
C PRO A 218 -2.57 26.00 23.51
N HIS A 219 -2.25 27.25 23.24
CA HIS A 219 -1.19 28.02 23.88
C HIS A 219 -1.38 28.09 25.41
#